data_AF-A0A2D6PJ64-F1
#
_entry.id   AF-A0A2D6PJ64-F1
#
_cell.length_a   1.000
_cell.length_b   1.000
_cell.length_c   1.000
_cell.angle_alpha   90.00
_cell.angle_beta   90.00
_cell.angle_gamma   90.00
#
_symmetry.space_group_name_H-M   'P 1'
#
loop_
_entity.id
_entity.type
_entity.pdbx_description
1 polymer ?
#
loop_
_entity_poly.entity_id
_entity_poly.type
_entity_poly.pdbx_seq_one_letter_code
_entity_poly.pdbx_strand_id
1 'polypeptide(L)' 'MEPEENRSLITRFKSFLTQSKRVFKITKKPTMAEFKVIVKVTGIGIVIIGILGFLIHIMWTIVKP' A
#
# COMPACT_ATOMS: atom_id res chain seq x y z
N MET A 1 -25.00 26.13 27.03
CA MET A 1 -23.62 25.60 26.95
C MET A 1 -23.69 24.24 26.27
N GLU A 2 -23.61 24.23 24.95
CA GLU A 2 -23.32 23.05 24.12
C GLU A 2 -21.82 22.72 24.24
N PRO A 3 -21.34 21.46 24.07
CA PRO A 3 -21.77 20.50 23.04
C PRO A 3 -21.80 18.99 23.47
N GLU A 4 -22.92 18.31 23.22
CA GLU A 4 -23.14 16.88 23.53
C GLU A 4 -22.91 15.94 22.32
N GLU A 5 -22.82 16.47 21.09
CA GLU A 5 -22.82 15.69 19.85
C GLU A 5 -21.46 15.00 19.52
N ASN A 6 -20.34 15.53 20.01
CA ASN A 6 -18.99 15.07 19.63
C ASN A 6 -18.51 13.76 20.28
N ARG A 7 -19.29 13.17 21.21
CA ARG A 7 -18.86 11.92 21.88
C ARG A 7 -19.10 10.67 21.03
N SER A 8 -20.06 10.68 20.11
CA SER A 8 -20.38 9.54 19.23
C SER A 8 -19.19 9.17 18.33
N LEU A 9 -18.63 10.15 17.61
CA LEU A 9 -17.59 9.90 16.60
C LEU A 9 -16.22 9.60 17.23
N ILE A 10 -15.84 10.33 18.28
CA ILE A 10 -14.55 10.14 18.97
C ILE A 10 -14.53 8.79 19.70
N THR A 11 -15.65 8.40 20.33
CA THR A 11 -15.74 7.11 21.03
C THR A 11 -15.72 5.94 20.04
N ARG A 12 -16.38 6.08 18.88
CA ARG A 12 -16.32 5.10 17.79
C ARG A 12 -14.91 5.00 17.21
N PHE A 13 -14.25 6.11 16.89
CA PHE A 13 -12.86 6.08 16.41
C PHE A 13 -11.89 5.44 17.41
N LYS A 14 -12.06 5.73 18.71
CA LYS A 14 -11.23 5.16 19.78
C LYS A 14 -11.43 3.65 19.91
N SER A 15 -12.66 3.15 19.76
CA SER A 15 -12.93 1.71 19.74
C SER A 15 -12.40 1.04 18.47
N PHE A 16 -12.55 1.66 17.29
CA PHE A 16 -11.97 1.16 16.03
C PHE A 16 -10.44 1.07 16.10
N LEU A 17 -9.75 2.12 16.58
CA LEU A 17 -8.30 2.10 16.78
C LEU A 17 -7.85 0.98 17.74
N THR A 18 -8.63 0.75 18.80
CA THR A 18 -8.35 -0.31 19.79
C THR A 18 -8.51 -1.71 19.17
N GLN A 19 -9.53 -1.92 18.33
CA GLN A 19 -9.72 -3.19 17.62
C GLN A 19 -8.65 -3.40 16.55
N SER A 20 -8.34 -2.38 15.73
CA SER A 20 -7.29 -2.43 14.71
C SER A 20 -5.91 -2.73 15.32
N LYS A 21 -5.63 -2.22 16.52
CA LYS A 21 -4.39 -2.54 17.25
C LYS A 21 -4.28 -4.02 17.61
N ARG A 22 -5.40 -4.67 17.96
CA ARG A 22 -5.44 -6.12 18.22
C ARG A 22 -5.16 -6.91 16.94
N VAL A 23 -5.76 -6.51 15.82
CA VAL A 23 -5.52 -7.14 14.50
C VAL A 23 -4.06 -7.00 14.09
N PHE A 24 -3.48 -5.80 14.19
CA PHE A 24 -2.07 -5.56 13.87
C PHE A 24 -1.10 -6.38 14.74
N LYS A 25 -1.47 -6.69 15.98
CA LYS A 25 -0.69 -7.57 16.85
C LYS A 25 -0.81 -9.05 16.47
N ILE A 26 -1.92 -9.47 15.85
CA ILE A 26 -2.14 -10.85 15.38
C ILE A 26 -1.46 -11.06 14.02
N THR A 27 -1.34 -10.04 13.19
CA THR A 27 -0.62 -10.14 11.92
C THR A 27 0.86 -10.48 12.14
N LYS A 28 1.35 -11.52 11.46
CA LYS A 28 2.76 -11.92 11.53
C LYS A 28 3.62 -10.88 10.82
N LYS A 29 4.52 -10.23 11.56
CA LYS A 29 5.52 -9.32 10.97
C LYS A 29 6.41 -10.15 10.01
N PRO A 30 6.58 -9.72 8.76
CA PRO A 30 7.35 -10.48 7.78
C PRO A 30 8.80 -10.61 8.24
N THR A 31 9.38 -11.77 8.00
CA THR A 31 10.78 -12.04 8.28
C THR A 31 11.65 -11.35 7.22
N MET A 32 12.85 -10.89 7.58
CA MET A 32 13.75 -10.22 6.62
C MET A 32 14.08 -11.08 5.39
N ALA A 33 14.04 -12.42 5.51
CA ALA A 33 14.19 -13.34 4.40
C ALA A 33 13.00 -13.28 3.42
N GLU A 34 11.77 -13.39 3.93
CA GLU A 34 10.52 -13.31 3.14
C GLU A 34 10.42 -11.96 2.43
N PHE A 35 10.74 -10.87 3.15
CA PHE A 35 10.74 -9.53 2.58
C PHE A 35 11.70 -9.40 1.39
N LYS A 36 12.93 -9.91 1.51
CA LYS A 36 13.91 -9.89 0.41
C LYS A 36 13.44 -10.70 -0.79
N VAL A 37 12.78 -11.84 -0.58
CA VAL A 37 12.24 -12.65 -1.68
C VAL A 37 11.13 -11.90 -2.40
N ILE A 38 10.17 -11.33 -1.66
CA ILE A 38 9.07 -10.55 -2.23
C ILE A 38 9.62 -9.37 -3.03
N VAL A 39 10.54 -8.58 -2.47
CA VAL A 39 11.14 -7.42 -3.14
C VAL A 39 11.90 -7.81 -4.41
N LYS A 40 12.61 -8.94 -4.42
CA LYS A 40 13.30 -9.41 -5.63
C LYS A 40 12.30 -9.78 -6.73
N VAL A 41 11.25 -10.53 -6.39
CA VAL A 41 10.25 -10.98 -7.37
C VAL A 41 9.45 -9.79 -7.92
N THR A 42 9.00 -8.88 -7.04
CA THR A 42 8.27 -7.68 -7.47
C THR A 42 9.16 -6.72 -8.24
N GLY A 43 10.43 -6.57 -7.83
CA GLY A 43 11.42 -5.75 -8.55
C GLY A 43 11.63 -6.23 -9.98
N ILE A 44 11.75 -7.54 -10.20
CA ILE A 44 11.85 -8.12 -11.54
C ILE A 44 10.58 -7.83 -12.35
N GLY A 45 9.39 -7.99 -11.75
CA GLY A 45 8.12 -7.68 -12.43
C GLY A 45 8.00 -6.21 -12.86
N ILE A 46 8.39 -5.27 -11.98
CA ILE A 46 8.37 -3.84 -12.28
C ILE A 46 9.32 -3.51 -13.43
N VAL A 47 10.52 -4.10 -13.46
CA VAL A 47 11.49 -3.88 -14.54
C VAL A 47 10.94 -4.36 -15.88
N ILE A 48 10.32 -5.56 -15.93
CA ILE A 48 9.73 -6.10 -17.16
C ILE A 48 8.62 -5.19 -17.68
N ILE A 49 7.68 -4.81 -16.81
CA ILE A 49 6.55 -3.95 -17.19
C ILE A 49 7.05 -2.55 -17.59
N GLY A 50 8.04 -2.02 -16.87
CA GLY A 50 8.65 -0.72 -17.16
C GLY A 50 9.34 -0.69 -18.53
N ILE A 51 10.10 -1.74 -18.87
CA ILE A 51 10.71 -1.87 -20.21
C ILE A 51 9.62 -1.99 -21.29
N LEU A 52 8.58 -2.80 -21.04
CA LEU A 52 7.49 -2.97 -22.01
C LEU A 52 6.78 -1.64 -22.30
N GLY A 53 6.45 -0.88 -21.25
CA GLY A 53 5.86 0.45 -21.38
C GLY A 53 6.82 1.46 -22.03
N PHE A 54 8.11 1.40 -21.72
CA PHE A 54 9.13 2.25 -22.31
C PHE A 54 9.30 2.00 -23.81
N LEU A 55 9.29 0.73 -24.24
CA LEU A 55 9.34 0.36 -25.66
C LEU A 55 8.12 0.89 -26.42
N ILE A 56 6.92 0.76 -25.85
CA ILE A 56 5.69 1.32 -26.44
C ILE A 56 5.80 2.84 -26.57
N HIS A 57 6.29 3.52 -25.53
CA HIS A 57 6.46 4.96 -25.55
C HIS A 57 7.48 5.41 -26.61
N ILE A 58 8.63 4.72 -26.72
CA ILE A 58 9.63 5.00 -27.76
C ILE A 58 9.03 4.86 -29.15
N MET A 59 8.30 3.76 -29.40
CA MET A 59 7.66 3.54 -30.70
C MET A 59 6.64 4.63 -31.01
N TRP A 60 5.86 5.06 -30.02
CA TRP A 60 4.91 6.15 -30.18
C TRP A 60 5.58 7.49 -30.48
N THR A 61 6.67 7.82 -29.77
CA THR A 61 7.43 9.05 -29.96
C THR A 61 8.11 9.11 -31.33
N ILE A 62 8.55 7.99 -31.88
CA ILE A 62 9.15 7.96 -33.23
C ILE A 62 8.09 8.06 -34.32
N VAL A 63 6.93 7.41 -34.15
CA VAL A 63 5.85 7.40 -35.16
C VAL A 63 5.09 8.72 -35.20
N LYS A 64 4.96 9.40 -34.06
CA LYS A 64 4.36 10.73 -33.96
C LYS A 64 5.44 11.76 -33.62
N PRO A 65 6.08 12.40 -34.62
CA PRO A 65 6.93 13.56 -34.34
C PRO A 65 6.14 14.69 -33.67
#